data_AF-A0A9E5HM87-F1
#
_entry.id   AF-A0A9E5HM87-F1
#
_cell.length_a   1.000
_cell.length_b   1.000
_cell.length_c   1.000
_cell.angle_alpha   90.00
_cell.angle_beta   90.00
_cell.angle_gamma   90.00
#
_symmetry.space_group_name_H-M   'P 1'
#
loop_
_entity.id
_entity.type
_entity.pdbx_description
1 polymer ?
#
loop_
_entity_poly.entity_id
_entity_poly.type
_entity_poly.pdbx_seq_one_letter_code
_entity_poly.pdbx_strand_id
1 'polypeptide(L)'
;MDWIILISAAFGAGVLNTIAGGGIFLTFPALVFAGLPPVAANATSAVAVLPGYLSGTIGFARELRTIERALILSAIGGYAGAPIAKALPPSAVRLIVIAVGFGVSAIFFARRFL
;
A
#
# COMPACT_ATOMS: atom_id res chain seq x y z
N MET A 1 -21.76 15.04 18.67
CA MET A 1 -20.54 15.76 18.22
C MET A 1 -19.49 14.80 17.69
N ASP A 2 -19.43 13.57 18.21
CA ASP A 2 -18.39 12.58 17.89
C ASP A 2 -18.40 12.13 16.43
N TRP A 3 -19.58 12.01 15.81
CA TRP A 3 -19.69 11.65 14.38
C TRP A 3 -19.03 12.66 13.44
N ILE A 4 -19.10 13.96 13.73
CA ILE A 4 -18.47 15.00 12.90
C ILE A 4 -16.95 14.86 12.98
N ILE A 5 -16.41 14.60 14.17
CA ILE A 5 -14.98 14.36 14.41
C ILE A 5 -14.53 13.09 13.69
N LEU A 6 -15.29 11.99 13.80
CA LEU A 6 -14.97 10.72 13.13
C LEU A 6 -15.02 10.84 11.60
N ILE A 7 -16.03 11.53 11.05
CA ILE A 7 -16.17 11.73 9.60
C ILE A 7 -15.02 12.60 9.07
N SER A 8 -14.70 13.70 9.75
CA SER A 8 -13.61 14.59 9.35
C SER A 8 -12.24 13.93 9.47
N ALA A 9 -12.01 13.13 10.53
CA ALA A 9 -10.79 12.33 10.68
C ALA A 9 -10.68 11.23 9.61
N ALA A 10 -11.76 10.51 9.31
CA ALA A 10 -11.79 9.49 8.26
C ALA A 10 -11.53 10.11 6.87
N PHE A 11 -12.10 11.28 6.59
CA PHE A 11 -11.85 12.04 5.36
C PHE A 11 -10.38 12.47 5.26
N GLY A 12 -9.82 13.06 6.33
CA GLY A 12 -8.40 13.46 6.37
C GLY A 12 -7.44 12.27 6.22
N ALA A 13 -7.74 11.14 6.86
CA ALA A 13 -6.97 9.91 6.70
C ALA A 13 -7.02 9.38 5.26
N GLY A 14 -8.18 9.49 4.58
CA GLY A 14 -8.33 9.17 3.17
C GLY A 14 -7.45 10.04 2.27
N VAL A 15 -7.49 11.36 2.48
CA VAL A 15 -6.65 12.33 1.75
C VAL A 15 -5.16 12.02 1.94
N LEU A 16 -4.72 11.76 3.18
CA LEU A 16 -3.34 11.40 3.48
C LEU A 16 -2.92 10.08 2.82
N ASN A 17 -3.80 9.08 2.83
CA ASN A 17 -3.53 7.80 2.16
C ASN A 17 -3.38 7.97 0.64
N THR A 18 -4.19 8.83 0.02
CA THR A 18 -4.12 9.10 -1.43
C THR A 18 -2.88 9.91 -1.82
N ILE A 19 -2.46 10.89 -1.02
CA ILE A 19 -1.31 11.76 -1.33
C ILE A 19 0.02 11.08 -1.03
N ALA A 20 0.16 10.46 0.16
CA ALA A 20 1.41 9.89 0.62
C ALA A 20 1.57 8.41 0.25
N GLY A 21 0.50 7.74 -0.21
CA GLY A 21 0.50 6.29 -0.46
C GLY A 21 0.73 5.44 0.81
N GLY A 22 0.66 6.07 1.99
CA GLY A 22 1.25 5.55 3.21
C GLY A 22 0.26 5.01 4.25
N GLY A 23 -1.03 4.82 3.92
CA GLY A 23 -2.01 4.37 4.91
C GLY A 23 -1.65 3.02 5.55
N ILE A 24 -0.94 2.15 4.82
CA ILE A 24 -0.41 0.88 5.36
C ILE A 24 0.66 1.13 6.45
N PHE A 25 1.44 2.20 6.37
CA PHE A 25 2.41 2.57 7.44
C PHE A 25 1.73 2.90 8.77
N LEU A 26 0.47 3.32 8.75
CA LEU A 26 -0.32 3.58 9.96
C LEU A 26 -1.12 2.35 10.38
N THR A 27 -1.82 1.70 9.46
CA THR A 27 -2.75 0.60 9.78
C THR A 27 -2.02 -0.69 10.16
N PHE A 28 -0.87 -0.99 9.54
CA PHE A 28 -0.11 -2.20 9.84
C PHE A 28 0.44 -2.26 11.25
N PRO A 29 1.25 -1.28 11.73
CA PRO A 29 1.76 -1.33 13.10
C PRO A 29 0.63 -1.22 14.13
N ALA A 30 -0.45 -0.50 13.84
CA ALA A 30 -1.61 -0.45 14.72
C ALA A 30 -2.28 -1.82 14.87
N LEU A 31 -2.45 -2.58 13.79
CA LEU A 31 -3.03 -3.93 13.84
C LEU A 31 -2.10 -4.95 14.50
N VAL A 32 -0.79 -4.86 14.28
CA VAL A 32 0.19 -5.69 14.99
C VAL A 32 0.18 -5.36 16.49
N PHE A 33 0.09 -4.08 16.86
CA PHE A 33 -0.03 -3.64 18.25
C PHE A 33 -1.34 -4.11 18.89
N ALA A 34 -2.43 -4.17 18.12
CA ALA A 34 -3.69 -4.76 18.53
C ALA A 34 -3.67 -6.29 18.66
N GLY A 35 -2.52 -6.94 18.41
CA GLY A 35 -2.31 -8.37 18.62
C GLY A 35 -2.57 -9.25 17.38
N LEU A 36 -2.80 -8.67 16.20
CA LEU A 36 -2.95 -9.47 14.98
C LEU A 36 -1.59 -10.06 14.55
N PRO A 37 -1.54 -11.33 14.12
CA PRO A 37 -0.34 -11.89 13.50
C PRO A 37 0.09 -11.05 12.29
N PRO A 38 1.40 -10.86 12.03
CA PRO A 38 1.89 -9.97 10.97
C PRO A 38 1.30 -10.24 9.58
N VAL A 39 1.06 -11.50 9.24
CA VAL A 39 0.45 -11.87 7.94
C VAL A 39 -1.00 -11.40 7.84
N ALA A 40 -1.79 -11.62 8.91
CA ALA A 40 -3.17 -11.17 8.97
C ALA A 40 -3.25 -9.64 9.05
N ALA A 41 -2.41 -9.01 9.88
CA ALA A 41 -2.32 -7.55 9.99
C ALA A 41 -2.02 -6.90 8.63
N ASN A 42 -1.10 -7.46 7.83
CA ASN A 42 -0.79 -6.95 6.50
C ASN A 42 -1.98 -7.07 5.53
N ALA A 43 -2.64 -8.22 5.50
CA ALA A 43 -3.83 -8.43 4.67
C ALA A 43 -4.97 -7.47 5.06
N THR A 44 -5.26 -7.35 6.35
CA THR A 44 -6.30 -6.45 6.87
C THR A 44 -5.96 -4.98 6.62
N SER A 45 -4.69 -4.59 6.77
CA SER A 45 -4.21 -3.23 6.46
C SER A 45 -4.46 -2.85 5.01
N ALA A 46 -4.20 -3.78 4.08
CA ALA A 46 -4.44 -3.56 2.65
C ALA A 46 -5.93 -3.35 2.34
N VAL A 47 -6.82 -4.08 3.02
CA VAL A 47 -8.27 -3.88 2.89
C VAL A 47 -8.70 -2.54 3.48
N ALA A 48 -8.12 -2.15 4.62
CA ALA A 48 -8.46 -0.89 5.30
C ALA A 48 -8.16 0.35 4.45
N VAL A 49 -7.15 0.29 3.57
CA VAL A 49 -6.77 1.42 2.70
C VAL A 49 -7.49 1.44 1.34
N LEU A 50 -8.31 0.43 1.01
CA LEU A 50 -9.05 0.35 -0.25
C LEU A 50 -9.89 1.60 -0.55
N PRO A 51 -10.63 2.20 0.40
CA PRO A 51 -11.40 3.42 0.12
C PRO A 51 -10.50 4.56 -0.37
N GLY A 52 -9.31 4.71 0.22
CA GLY A 52 -8.36 5.75 -0.20
C GLY A 52 -7.70 5.45 -1.55
N TYR A 53 -7.49 4.18 -1.91
CA TYR A 53 -7.09 3.81 -3.27
C TYR A 53 -8.18 4.09 -4.30
N LEU A 54 -9.45 3.82 -3.96
CA LEU A 54 -10.58 4.13 -4.83
C LEU A 54 -10.71 5.64 -5.05
N SER A 55 -10.63 6.43 -3.98
CA SER A 55 -10.63 7.89 -4.07
C SER A 55 -9.47 8.42 -4.91
N GLY A 56 -8.26 7.87 -4.75
CA GLY A 56 -7.10 8.23 -5.58
C GLY A 56 -7.26 7.83 -7.04
N THR A 57 -7.85 6.67 -7.31
CA THR A 57 -8.11 6.20 -8.68
C THR A 57 -9.09 7.12 -9.41
N ILE A 58 -10.13 7.59 -8.72
CA ILE A 58 -11.10 8.55 -9.26
C ILE A 58 -10.43 9.93 -9.42
N GLY A 59 -9.70 10.38 -8.40
CA GLY A 59 -9.05 11.70 -8.38
C GLY A 59 -7.97 11.87 -9.44
N PHE A 60 -7.22 10.81 -9.74
CA PHE A 60 -6.13 10.80 -10.74
C PHE A 60 -6.50 10.03 -12.02
N ALA A 61 -7.79 9.85 -12.31
CA ALA A 61 -8.24 9.02 -13.43
C ALA A 61 -7.70 9.46 -14.79
N ARG A 62 -7.39 10.75 -14.97
CA ARG A 62 -6.87 11.30 -16.23
C ARG A 62 -5.39 10.99 -16.41
N GLU A 63 -4.61 11.10 -15.34
CA GLU A 63 -3.19 10.80 -15.25
C GLU A 63 -2.96 9.29 -15.38
N LEU A 64 -3.85 8.48 -14.79
CA LEU A 64 -3.78 7.02 -14.88
C LEU A 64 -3.90 6.50 -16.32
N ARG A 65 -4.58 7.23 -17.21
CA ARG A 65 -4.66 6.87 -18.64
C ARG A 65 -3.31 6.94 -19.35
N THR A 66 -2.38 7.78 -18.90
CA THR A 66 -1.05 7.86 -19.54
C THR A 66 -0.13 6.70 -19.15
N ILE A 67 -0.51 5.93 -18.13
CA ILE A 67 0.28 4.81 -17.59
C ILE A 67 -0.50 3.48 -17.60
N GLU A 68 -1.48 3.33 -18.49
CA GLU A 68 -2.37 2.15 -18.57
C GLU A 68 -1.62 0.81 -18.56
N ARG A 69 -0.48 0.73 -19.26
CA ARG A 69 0.34 -0.48 -19.31
C ARG A 69 0.94 -0.82 -17.95
N ALA A 70 1.43 0.19 -17.22
CA ALA A 70 1.97 -0.01 -15.88
C ALA A 70 0.87 -0.46 -14.91
N LEU A 71 -0.36 0.05 -15.07
CA LEU A 71 -1.51 -0.38 -14.26
C LEU A 71 -1.87 -1.84 -14.52
N ILE A 72 -1.93 -2.25 -15.78
CA ILE A 72 -2.22 -3.65 -16.14
C ILE A 72 -1.13 -4.58 -15.58
N LEU A 73 0.15 -4.23 -15.77
CA LEU A 73 1.26 -5.01 -15.23
C LEU A 73 1.25 -5.07 -13.70
N SER A 74 0.92 -3.97 -13.03
CA SER A 74 0.80 -3.92 -11.57
C SER A 74 -0.37 -4.77 -11.07
N ALA A 75 -1.51 -4.77 -11.77
CA ALA A 75 -2.67 -5.58 -11.43
C ALA A 75 -2.36 -7.08 -11.60
N ILE A 76 -1.75 -7.47 -12.72
CA ILE A 76 -1.32 -8.85 -12.96
C ILE A 76 -0.30 -9.29 -11.89
N GLY A 77 0.71 -8.45 -11.63
CA GLY A 77 1.74 -8.73 -10.63
C GLY A 77 1.18 -8.86 -9.22
N GLY A 78 0.24 -7.99 -8.83
CA GLY A 78 -0.43 -8.07 -7.52
C GLY A 78 -1.28 -9.33 -7.38
N TYR A 79 -2.06 -9.65 -8.40
CA TYR A 79 -2.93 -10.83 -8.40
C TYR A 79 -2.13 -12.15 -8.41
N ALA A 80 -1.11 -12.24 -9.27
CA ALA A 80 -0.24 -13.40 -9.35
C ALA A 80 0.69 -13.53 -8.13
N GLY A 81 1.11 -12.41 -7.54
CA GLY A 81 1.99 -12.36 -6.38
C GLY A 81 1.31 -12.84 -5.09
N ALA A 82 0.00 -12.64 -4.94
CA ALA A 82 -0.74 -13.04 -3.74
C ALA A 82 -0.64 -14.55 -3.41
N PRO A 83 -0.92 -15.50 -4.34
CA PRO A 83 -0.75 -16.92 -4.05
C PRO A 83 0.71 -17.32 -3.82
N ILE A 84 1.66 -16.69 -4.53
CA ILE A 84 3.10 -16.93 -4.36
C ILE A 84 3.54 -16.53 -2.95
N ALA A 85 3.14 -15.33 -2.50
CA ALA A 85 3.43 -14.84 -1.16
C ALA A 85 2.82 -15.71 -0.07
N LYS A 86 1.63 -16.29 -0.30
CA LYS A 86 0.99 -17.22 0.63
C LYS A 86 1.72 -18.58 0.71
N ALA A 87 2.32 -19.03 -0.38
CA ALA A 87 3.03 -20.31 -0.45
C ALA A 87 4.45 -20.26 0.15
N LEU A 88 5.05 -19.08 0.24
CA LEU A 88 6.38 -18.87 0.78
C LEU A 88 6.41 -18.81 2.32
N PRO A 89 7.53 -19.20 2.96
CA PRO A 89 7.70 -18.97 4.39
C PRO A 89 7.77 -17.46 4.70
N PRO A 90 7.26 -17.00 5.86
CA PRO A 90 7.19 -15.57 6.20
C PRO A 90 8.54 -14.84 6.14
N SER A 91 9.63 -15.53 6.46
CA SER A 91 10.99 -15.00 6.38
C SER A 91 11.43 -14.71 4.95
N ALA A 92 11.07 -15.55 3.98
CA ALA A 92 11.38 -15.35 2.57
C ALA A 92 10.61 -14.16 1.99
N VAL A 93 9.31 -14.06 2.29
CA VAL A 93 8.49 -12.90 1.88
C VAL A 93 9.07 -11.61 2.45
N ARG A 94 9.43 -11.61 3.74
CA ARG A 94 10.05 -10.45 4.39
C ARG A 94 11.37 -10.05 3.71
N LEU A 95 12.22 -11.01 3.39
CA LEU A 95 13.49 -10.75 2.71
C LEU A 95 13.28 -10.17 1.31
N ILE A 96 12.33 -10.71 0.53
CA ILE A 96 11.99 -10.20 -0.80
C ILE A 96 11.52 -8.75 -0.72
N VAL A 97 10.61 -8.43 0.20
CA VAL A 97 10.10 -7.06 0.38
C VAL A 97 11.23 -6.10 0.74
N ILE A 98 12.11 -6.48 1.67
CA ILE A 98 13.27 -5.67 2.06
C ILE A 98 14.22 -5.47 0.88
N ALA A 99 14.58 -6.54 0.17
CA ALA A 99 15.51 -6.48 -0.95
C ALA A 99 14.98 -5.61 -2.10
N VAL A 100 13.71 -5.76 -2.45
CA VAL A 100 13.07 -4.92 -3.49
C VAL A 100 13.00 -3.47 -3.03
N GLY A 101 12.57 -3.20 -1.80
CA GLY A 101 12.47 -1.83 -1.26
C GLY A 101 13.81 -1.10 -1.25
N PHE A 102 14.87 -1.75 -0.76
CA PHE A 102 16.22 -1.21 -0.78
C PHE A 102 16.76 -1.06 -2.20
N GLY A 103 16.53 -2.04 -3.07
CA GLY A 103 16.97 -1.99 -4.47
C GLY A 103 16.35 -0.82 -5.23
N VAL A 104 15.03 -0.62 -5.13
CA VAL A 104 14.34 0.51 -5.75
C VAL A 104 14.85 1.83 -5.17
N SER A 105 15.01 1.93 -3.85
CA SER A 105 15.54 3.13 -3.20
C SER A 105 16.95 3.47 -3.68
N ALA A 106 17.83 2.47 -3.80
CA ALA A 106 19.19 2.64 -4.31
C ALA A 106 19.20 3.09 -5.78
N ILE A 107 18.34 2.52 -6.62
CA ILE A 107 18.21 2.93 -8.04
C ILE A 107 17.74 4.39 -8.14
N PHE A 108 16.72 4.78 -7.37
CA PHE A 108 16.23 6.16 -7.36
C PHE A 108 17.27 7.15 -6.85
N PHE A 109 18.01 6.77 -5.80
CA PHE A 109 19.10 7.58 -5.28
C PHE A 109 20.20 7.75 -6.34
N ALA A 110 20.65 6.66 -6.96
CA ALA A 110 21.66 6.71 -8.02
C ALA A 110 21.22 7.58 -9.20
N ARG A 111 19.98 7.46 -9.67
CA ARG A 111 19.43 8.28 -10.77
C ARG A 111 19.22 9.75 -10.43
N ARG A 112 19.16 10.10 -9.14
CA ARG A 112 18.93 11.48 -8.70
C ARG A 112 20.24 12.26 -8.57
N PHE A 113 21.35 11.58 -8.28
CA PHE A 113 22.65 12.19 -8.00
C PHE A 113 23.72 11.94 -9.08
N LEU A 114 23.47 11.04 -10.04
CA LEU A 114 24.26 10.84 -11.26
C LEU A 114 23.48 11.35 -12.46
#